data_AF-A0A804MRU3-F1
#
_entry.id   AF-A0A804MRU3-F1
#
_cell.length_a   1.000
_cell.length_b   1.000
_cell.length_c   1.000
_cell.angle_alpha   90.00
_cell.angle_beta   90.00
_cell.angle_gamma   90.00
#
_symmetry.space_group_name_H-M   'P 1'
#
loop_
_entity.id
_entity.type
_entity.pdbx_description
1 polymer ?
#
loop_
_entity_poly.entity_id
_entity_poly.type
_entity_poly.pdbx_seq_one_letter_code
_entity_poly.pdbx_strand_id
1 'polypeptide(L)'
;MRYKRTYQYDAVFALGFVTVYDQLMEGYPSIEDRDSIFKAYITALNEDPNQYRADALKMEGWARSQNGSSLVDFSSRDGEIESILKDISERAKGKGNFSYSRFFAVGLFRLLELANATEPTVLDKLCAALNINKRSVDRDLDVYRNILSKLVQAKELLKEYVDREKKKREERSETPKPNEAVTKFDGNLYSIRH
;
A
#
# COMPACT_ATOMS: atom_id res chain seq x y z
N MET A 1 6.96 6.84 -15.65
CA MET A 1 5.65 7.16 -16.23
C MET A 1 5.53 8.64 -16.56
N ARG A 2 5.84 9.53 -15.59
CA ARG A 2 5.90 11.00 -15.71
C ARG A 2 6.52 11.57 -16.99
N TYR A 3 7.59 10.95 -17.49
CA TYR A 3 8.35 11.46 -18.65
C TYR A 3 7.80 11.03 -20.02
N LYS A 4 6.67 10.31 -20.08
CA LYS A 4 5.99 10.06 -21.36
C LYS A 4 5.39 11.37 -21.88
N ARG A 5 5.46 11.61 -23.20
CA ARG A 5 4.84 12.79 -23.84
C ARG A 5 3.33 12.90 -23.60
N THR A 6 2.67 11.75 -23.48
CA THR A 6 1.24 11.62 -23.23
C THR A 6 0.89 11.59 -21.74
N TYR A 7 1.86 11.75 -20.84
CA TYR A 7 1.61 11.75 -19.41
C TYR A 7 0.94 13.05 -19.01
N GLN A 8 -0.14 12.92 -18.27
CA GLN A 8 -0.76 13.98 -17.53
C GLN A 8 -1.22 13.36 -16.21
N TYR A 9 -0.96 14.08 -15.12
CA TYR A 9 -1.39 13.67 -13.80
C TYR A 9 -2.90 13.44 -13.77
N ASP A 10 -3.34 12.43 -13.04
CA ASP A 10 -4.75 12.16 -12.80
C ASP A 10 -4.96 11.63 -11.37
N ALA A 11 -6.05 12.04 -10.73
CA ALA A 11 -6.32 11.70 -9.33
C ALA A 11 -6.60 10.20 -9.12
N VAL A 12 -7.05 9.49 -10.16
CA VAL A 12 -7.26 8.03 -10.11
C VAL A 12 -5.91 7.31 -10.01
N PHE A 13 -4.91 7.76 -10.77
CA PHE A 13 -3.54 7.31 -10.67
C PHE A 13 -2.97 7.57 -9.28
N ALA A 14 -3.15 8.79 -8.75
CA ALA A 14 -2.67 9.14 -7.43
C ALA A 14 -3.29 8.25 -6.34
N LEU A 15 -4.61 8.03 -6.39
CA LEU A 15 -5.31 7.09 -5.51
C LEU A 15 -4.69 5.69 -5.57
N GLY A 16 -4.49 5.16 -6.77
CA GLY A 16 -3.90 3.84 -6.94
C GLY A 16 -2.45 3.75 -6.47
N PHE A 17 -1.63 4.76 -6.73
CA PHE A 17 -0.26 4.83 -6.23
C PHE A 17 -0.20 4.85 -4.70
N VAL A 18 -0.97 5.76 -4.07
CA VAL A 18 -1.07 5.89 -2.61
C VAL A 18 -1.54 4.58 -1.99
N THR A 19 -2.54 3.93 -2.59
CA THR A 19 -3.06 2.63 -2.13
C THR A 19 -1.97 1.56 -2.13
N VAL A 20 -1.23 1.40 -3.24
CA VAL A 20 -0.14 0.41 -3.32
C VAL A 20 0.96 0.75 -2.32
N TYR A 21 1.34 2.01 -2.21
CA TYR A 21 2.41 2.44 -1.31
C TYR A 21 2.06 2.13 0.15
N ASP A 22 0.87 2.50 0.60
CA ASP A 22 0.47 2.34 2.00
C ASP A 22 0.35 0.87 2.38
N GLN A 23 -0.15 0.01 1.48
CA GLN A 23 -0.19 -1.44 1.68
C GLN A 23 1.21 -2.05 1.72
N LEU A 24 2.09 -1.63 0.81
CA LEU A 24 3.47 -2.13 0.78
C LEU A 24 4.23 -1.74 2.05
N MET A 25 3.99 -0.54 2.55
CA MET A 25 4.63 0.00 3.76
C MET A 25 3.88 -0.38 5.05
N GLU A 26 2.88 -1.24 4.98
CA GLU A 26 2.11 -1.67 6.14
C GLU A 26 2.97 -2.55 7.05
N GLY A 27 3.25 -2.09 8.27
CA GLY A 27 4.15 -2.77 9.21
C GLY A 27 5.60 -2.29 9.14
N TYR A 28 5.89 -1.26 8.34
CA TYR A 28 7.18 -0.58 8.41
C TYR A 28 7.38 0.04 9.82
N PRO A 29 8.55 -0.11 10.47
CA PRO A 29 8.70 0.22 11.89
C PRO A 29 8.52 1.71 12.24
N SER A 30 8.87 2.61 11.33
CA SER A 30 8.87 4.06 11.54
C SER A 30 7.85 4.75 10.63
N ILE A 31 6.83 5.35 11.25
CA ILE A 31 5.80 6.10 10.51
C ILE A 31 6.40 7.35 9.85
N GLU A 32 7.36 8.00 10.52
CA GLU A 32 8.07 9.17 10.01
C GLU A 32 8.92 8.84 8.79
N ASP A 33 9.66 7.72 8.82
CA ASP A 33 10.44 7.28 7.67
C ASP A 33 9.54 6.87 6.51
N ARG A 34 8.40 6.22 6.79
CA ARG A 34 7.41 5.90 5.75
C ARG A 34 6.89 7.15 5.06
N ASP A 35 6.63 8.23 5.79
CA ASP A 35 6.21 9.50 5.18
C ASP A 35 7.36 10.17 4.42
N SER A 36 8.56 10.15 4.99
CA SER A 36 9.78 10.71 4.38
C SER A 36 10.13 10.01 3.06
N ILE A 37 10.04 8.68 3.00
CA ILE A 37 10.26 7.88 1.78
C ILE A 37 9.21 8.24 0.72
N PHE A 38 7.94 8.39 1.11
CA PHE A 38 6.88 8.79 0.18
C PHE A 38 7.17 10.16 -0.44
N LYS A 39 7.45 11.15 0.41
CA LYS A 39 7.78 12.51 -0.01
C LYS A 39 9.02 12.55 -0.90
N ALA A 40 10.08 11.86 -0.52
CA ALA A 40 11.31 11.78 -1.30
C ALA A 40 11.07 11.15 -2.69
N TYR A 41 10.31 10.05 -2.75
CA TYR A 41 10.01 9.37 -4.01
C TYR A 41 9.23 10.26 -4.98
N ILE A 42 8.14 10.89 -4.52
CA ILE A 42 7.31 11.75 -5.38
C ILE A 42 8.07 13.03 -5.78
N THR A 43 8.80 13.63 -4.84
CA THR A 43 9.62 14.83 -5.14
C THR A 43 10.71 14.52 -6.17
N ALA A 44 11.34 13.34 -6.11
CA ALA A 44 12.33 12.91 -7.10
C ALA A 44 11.75 12.75 -8.52
N LEU A 45 10.43 12.63 -8.64
CA LEU A 45 9.71 12.63 -9.93
C LEU A 45 9.29 14.04 -10.38
N ASN A 46 9.70 15.10 -9.65
CA ASN A 46 9.26 16.48 -9.82
C ASN A 46 7.73 16.63 -9.74
N GLU A 47 7.13 15.98 -8.76
CA GLU A 47 5.70 16.02 -8.45
C GLU A 47 5.47 16.40 -6.98
N ASP A 48 4.24 16.77 -6.63
CA ASP A 48 3.89 17.21 -5.28
C ASP A 48 3.31 16.05 -4.44
N PRO A 49 4.01 15.57 -3.39
CA PRO A 49 3.48 14.52 -2.52
C PRO A 49 2.20 14.92 -1.78
N ASN A 50 2.00 16.21 -1.48
CA ASN A 50 0.80 16.68 -0.79
C ASN A 50 -0.42 16.58 -1.71
N GLN A 51 -0.27 16.96 -2.99
CA GLN A 51 -1.32 16.78 -4.00
C GLN A 51 -1.75 15.31 -4.09
N TYR A 52 -0.80 14.37 -4.17
CA TYR A 52 -1.11 12.94 -4.23
C TYR A 52 -1.96 12.47 -3.05
N ARG A 53 -1.58 12.85 -1.82
CA ARG A 53 -2.28 12.47 -0.60
C ARG A 53 -3.67 13.12 -0.51
N ALA A 54 -3.77 14.41 -0.84
CA ALA A 54 -5.02 15.16 -0.80
C ALA A 54 -6.03 14.63 -1.84
N ASP A 55 -5.59 14.42 -3.09
CA ASP A 55 -6.45 13.92 -4.15
C ASP A 55 -6.88 12.48 -3.88
N ALA A 56 -5.98 11.61 -3.40
CA ALA A 56 -6.35 10.27 -2.97
C ALA A 56 -7.44 10.32 -1.90
N LEU A 57 -7.28 11.13 -0.85
CA LEU A 57 -8.25 11.26 0.24
C LEU A 57 -9.63 11.74 -0.27
N LYS A 58 -9.65 12.75 -1.16
CA LYS A 58 -10.89 13.25 -1.78
C LYS A 58 -11.59 12.16 -2.60
N MET A 59 -10.83 11.45 -3.44
CA MET A 59 -11.34 10.36 -4.27
C MET A 59 -11.92 9.24 -3.41
N GLU A 60 -11.24 8.88 -2.31
CA GLU A 60 -11.77 7.89 -1.38
C GLU A 60 -13.05 8.37 -0.67
N GLY A 61 -13.09 9.63 -0.23
CA GLY A 61 -14.27 10.23 0.39
C GLY A 61 -15.48 10.23 -0.55
N TRP A 62 -15.27 10.62 -1.81
CA TRP A 62 -16.29 10.53 -2.84
C TRP A 62 -16.75 9.09 -3.06
N ALA A 63 -15.83 8.14 -3.24
CA ALA A 63 -16.15 6.74 -3.51
C ALA A 63 -17.00 6.09 -2.40
N ARG A 64 -16.70 6.38 -1.13
CA ARG A 64 -17.47 5.89 0.03
C ARG A 64 -18.92 6.37 0.06
N SER A 65 -19.22 7.48 -0.61
CA SER A 65 -20.59 7.99 -0.76
C SER A 65 -21.30 7.50 -2.04
N GLN A 66 -20.63 6.66 -2.84
CA GLN A 66 -21.19 6.07 -4.05
C GLN A 66 -21.67 4.63 -3.82
N ASN A 67 -22.32 4.10 -4.85
CA ASN A 67 -22.66 2.70 -5.06
C ASN A 67 -22.39 2.35 -6.54
N GLY A 68 -22.61 1.10 -6.93
CA GLY A 68 -22.29 0.64 -8.30
C GLY A 68 -22.95 1.44 -9.43
N SER A 69 -24.17 1.94 -9.26
CA SER A 69 -24.84 2.74 -10.30
C SER A 69 -24.34 4.18 -10.33
N SER A 70 -24.27 4.84 -9.18
CA SER A 70 -23.85 6.24 -9.06
C SER A 70 -22.37 6.46 -9.43
N LEU A 71 -21.52 5.45 -9.22
CA LEU A 71 -20.12 5.48 -9.63
C LEU A 71 -19.98 5.39 -11.16
N VAL A 72 -20.76 4.53 -11.81
CA VAL A 72 -20.79 4.41 -13.29
C VAL A 72 -21.41 5.64 -13.94
N ASP A 73 -22.44 6.21 -13.33
CA ASP A 73 -23.18 7.36 -13.86
C ASP A 73 -22.52 8.71 -13.52
N PHE A 74 -21.21 8.74 -13.29
CA PHE A 74 -20.47 9.97 -13.00
C PHE A 74 -20.63 11.03 -14.10
N SER A 75 -20.86 10.62 -15.35
CA SER A 75 -20.96 11.52 -16.50
C SER A 75 -22.25 12.36 -16.50
N SER A 76 -23.32 11.90 -15.86
CA SER A 76 -24.61 12.62 -15.80
C SER A 76 -24.68 13.61 -14.63
N ARG A 77 -23.67 13.61 -13.76
CA ARG A 77 -23.66 14.32 -12.49
C ARG A 77 -22.57 15.39 -12.47
N ASP A 78 -22.76 16.40 -11.62
CA ASP A 78 -21.79 17.47 -11.44
C ASP A 78 -21.17 17.42 -10.05
N GLY A 79 -19.87 17.68 -9.99
CA GLY A 79 -19.05 17.60 -8.80
C GLY A 79 -17.57 17.62 -9.16
N GLU A 80 -16.71 17.84 -8.16
CA GLU A 80 -15.26 17.91 -8.36
C GLU A 80 -14.72 16.60 -8.94
N ILE A 81 -15.08 15.46 -8.32
CA ILE A 81 -14.60 14.14 -8.75
C ILE A 81 -15.26 13.71 -10.07
N GLU A 82 -16.55 13.97 -10.23
CA GLU A 82 -17.26 13.72 -11.49
C GLU A 82 -16.59 14.48 -12.65
N SER A 83 -16.19 15.73 -12.45
CA SER A 83 -15.46 16.52 -13.45
C SER A 83 -14.10 15.93 -13.80
N ILE A 84 -13.37 15.42 -12.81
CA ILE A 84 -12.10 14.71 -13.02
C ILE A 84 -12.31 13.44 -13.86
N LEU A 85 -13.33 12.64 -13.54
CA LEU A 85 -13.63 11.42 -14.28
C LEU A 85 -14.11 11.71 -15.71
N LYS A 86 -14.85 12.80 -15.93
CA LYS A 86 -15.22 13.30 -17.27
C LYS A 86 -13.98 13.69 -18.08
N ASP A 87 -13.05 14.47 -17.51
CA ASP A 87 -11.77 14.83 -18.18
C ASP A 87 -10.98 13.57 -18.57
N ILE A 88 -10.84 12.61 -17.65
CA ILE A 88 -10.15 11.35 -17.92
C ILE A 88 -10.83 10.61 -19.08
N SER A 89 -12.16 10.51 -19.06
CA SER A 89 -12.95 9.85 -20.10
C SER A 89 -12.75 10.49 -21.48
N GLU A 90 -12.76 11.83 -21.54
CA GLU A 90 -12.53 12.57 -22.77
C GLU A 90 -11.11 12.37 -23.32
N ARG A 91 -10.10 12.43 -22.44
CA ARG A 91 -8.70 12.18 -22.83
C ARG A 91 -8.47 10.75 -23.31
N ALA A 92 -9.14 9.78 -22.70
CA ALA A 92 -9.05 8.36 -23.06
C ALA A 92 -9.80 8.03 -24.36
N LYS A 93 -10.91 8.74 -24.65
CA LYS A 93 -11.68 8.58 -25.90
C LYS A 93 -10.92 9.02 -27.15
N GLY A 94 -10.12 10.09 -27.03
CA GLY A 94 -9.31 10.64 -28.12
C GLY A 94 -7.90 10.04 -28.21
N LYS A 95 -7.06 10.64 -29.07
CA LYS A 95 -5.59 10.50 -28.98
C LYS A 95 -5.00 11.54 -28.01
N GLY A 96 -5.71 11.80 -26.90
CA GLY A 96 -5.35 12.83 -25.94
C GLY A 96 -4.13 12.46 -25.09
N ASN A 97 -3.82 13.31 -24.11
CA ASN A 97 -2.78 13.08 -23.12
C ASN A 97 -3.24 12.10 -22.03
N PHE A 98 -3.72 10.91 -22.42
CA PHE A 98 -4.03 9.84 -21.47
C PHE A 98 -2.93 8.78 -21.49
N SER A 99 -2.39 8.48 -20.31
CA SER A 99 -1.39 7.43 -20.13
C SER A 99 -1.88 6.42 -19.10
N TYR A 100 -2.46 5.32 -19.58
CA TYR A 100 -2.82 4.21 -18.72
C TYR A 100 -1.60 3.65 -17.96
N SER A 101 -1.85 3.17 -16.75
CA SER A 101 -0.88 2.41 -15.95
C SER A 101 -1.54 1.41 -15.01
N ARG A 102 -0.71 0.55 -14.43
CA ARG A 102 -1.12 -0.34 -13.36
C ARG A 102 -1.68 0.40 -12.14
N PHE A 103 -1.07 1.53 -11.75
CA PHE A 103 -1.59 2.33 -10.64
C PHE A 103 -2.98 2.89 -10.98
N PHE A 104 -3.22 3.29 -12.22
CA PHE A 104 -4.57 3.69 -12.65
C PHE A 104 -5.59 2.54 -12.46
N ALA A 105 -5.25 1.30 -12.85
CA ALA A 105 -6.12 0.14 -12.62
C ALA A 105 -6.39 -0.11 -11.13
N VAL A 106 -5.36 -0.03 -10.29
CA VAL A 106 -5.51 -0.14 -8.83
C VAL A 106 -6.41 0.97 -8.29
N GLY A 107 -6.27 2.20 -8.80
CA GLY A 107 -7.14 3.32 -8.45
C GLY A 107 -8.61 3.04 -8.77
N LEU A 108 -8.92 2.52 -9.96
CA LEU A 108 -10.28 2.11 -10.31
C LEU A 108 -10.83 1.03 -9.37
N PHE A 109 -10.02 0.01 -9.08
CA PHE A 109 -10.42 -1.05 -8.17
C PHE A 109 -10.66 -0.50 -6.76
N ARG A 110 -9.83 0.43 -6.29
CA ARG A 110 -10.01 1.09 -4.99
C ARG A 110 -11.30 1.90 -4.92
N LEU A 111 -11.70 2.60 -5.99
CA LEU A 111 -13.00 3.26 -6.05
C LEU A 111 -14.16 2.27 -5.89
N LEU A 112 -14.10 1.15 -6.62
CA LEU A 112 -15.13 0.10 -6.55
C LEU A 112 -15.19 -0.57 -5.17
N GLU A 113 -14.03 -0.85 -4.58
CA GLU A 113 -13.92 -1.41 -3.22
C GLU A 113 -14.57 -0.49 -2.19
N LEU A 114 -14.26 0.81 -2.22
CA LEU A 114 -14.80 1.79 -1.29
C LEU A 114 -16.30 2.05 -1.46
N ALA A 115 -16.83 1.89 -2.68
CA ALA A 115 -18.26 1.97 -2.98
C ALA A 115 -19.01 0.64 -2.73
N ASN A 116 -18.31 -0.39 -2.23
CA ASN A 116 -18.83 -1.76 -2.06
C ASN A 116 -19.49 -2.30 -3.35
N ALA A 117 -18.86 -2.07 -4.50
CA ALA A 117 -19.38 -2.36 -5.84
C ALA A 117 -18.35 -3.13 -6.68
N THR A 118 -17.80 -4.21 -6.12
CA THR A 118 -16.69 -4.98 -6.72
C THR A 118 -17.15 -6.01 -7.75
N GLU A 119 -18.43 -6.03 -8.11
CA GLU A 119 -18.96 -6.96 -9.11
C GLU A 119 -18.33 -6.71 -10.48
N PRO A 120 -17.98 -7.78 -11.24
CA PRO A 120 -17.35 -7.63 -12.56
C PRO A 120 -18.15 -6.75 -13.54
N THR A 121 -19.48 -6.77 -13.43
CA THR A 121 -20.38 -6.00 -14.29
C THR A 121 -20.33 -4.50 -14.01
N VAL A 122 -20.02 -4.07 -12.79
CA VAL A 122 -19.82 -2.65 -12.45
C VAL A 122 -18.49 -2.18 -13.02
N LEU A 123 -17.43 -2.98 -12.88
CA LEU A 123 -16.12 -2.69 -13.48
C LEU A 123 -16.21 -2.59 -15.01
N ASP A 124 -16.96 -3.49 -15.66
CA ASP A 124 -17.23 -3.44 -17.11
C ASP A 124 -17.81 -2.07 -17.52
N LYS A 125 -18.88 -1.66 -16.82
CA LYS A 125 -19.58 -0.41 -17.11
C LYS A 125 -18.72 0.81 -16.82
N LEU A 126 -17.95 0.80 -15.72
CA LEU A 126 -17.05 1.89 -15.37
C LEU A 126 -15.94 2.05 -16.41
N CYS A 127 -15.33 0.94 -16.85
CA CYS A 127 -14.31 0.97 -17.90
C CYS A 127 -14.89 1.52 -19.21
N ALA A 128 -16.11 1.12 -19.57
CA ALA A 128 -16.80 1.65 -20.74
C ALA A 128 -17.07 3.15 -20.63
N ALA A 129 -17.58 3.61 -19.49
CA ALA A 129 -17.86 5.04 -19.23
C ALA A 129 -16.60 5.91 -19.26
N LEU A 130 -15.45 5.37 -18.85
CA LEU A 130 -14.14 6.03 -18.90
C LEU A 130 -13.41 5.88 -20.25
N ASN A 131 -13.97 5.14 -21.23
CA ASN A 131 -13.29 4.79 -22.48
C ASN A 131 -11.95 4.04 -22.28
N ILE A 132 -11.89 3.15 -21.29
CA ILE A 132 -10.67 2.40 -20.92
C ILE A 132 -10.77 0.94 -21.33
N ASN A 133 -9.65 0.39 -21.79
CA ASN A 133 -9.56 -1.01 -22.17
C ASN A 133 -9.66 -1.93 -20.95
N LYS A 134 -10.84 -2.53 -20.75
CA LYS A 134 -11.10 -3.42 -19.62
C LYS A 134 -10.13 -4.62 -19.52
N ARG A 135 -9.74 -5.22 -20.65
CA ARG A 135 -8.76 -6.33 -20.66
C ARG A 135 -7.38 -5.93 -20.09
N SER A 136 -7.01 -4.66 -20.19
CA SER A 136 -5.77 -4.15 -19.60
C SER A 136 -5.91 -3.99 -18.09
N VAL A 137 -7.07 -3.50 -17.65
CA VAL A 137 -7.42 -3.40 -16.22
C VAL A 137 -7.43 -4.77 -15.57
N ASP A 138 -8.15 -5.75 -16.12
CA ASP A 138 -8.22 -7.12 -15.58
C ASP A 138 -6.82 -7.73 -15.38
N ARG A 139 -5.99 -7.64 -16.42
CA ARG A 139 -4.60 -8.15 -16.40
C ARG A 139 -3.76 -7.52 -15.29
N ASP A 140 -3.85 -6.20 -15.13
CA ASP A 140 -3.07 -5.48 -14.12
C ASP A 140 -3.60 -5.71 -12.70
N LEU A 141 -4.91 -5.90 -12.53
CA LEU A 141 -5.51 -6.29 -11.25
C LEU A 141 -5.10 -7.70 -10.84
N ASP A 142 -5.02 -8.65 -11.77
CA ASP A 142 -4.51 -10.00 -11.49
C ASP A 142 -3.04 -9.96 -11.06
N VAL A 143 -2.21 -9.15 -11.73
CA VAL A 143 -0.81 -8.93 -11.32
C VAL A 143 -0.75 -8.32 -9.92
N TYR A 144 -1.57 -7.31 -9.64
CA TYR A 144 -1.60 -6.64 -8.34
C TYR A 144 -2.03 -7.58 -7.21
N ARG A 145 -3.10 -8.37 -7.39
CA ARG A 145 -3.54 -9.40 -6.42
C ARG A 145 -2.44 -10.41 -6.12
N ASN A 146 -1.73 -10.87 -7.16
CA ASN A 146 -0.62 -11.80 -7.00
C ASN A 146 0.55 -11.19 -6.22
N ILE A 147 0.85 -9.90 -6.43
CA ILE A 147 1.88 -9.18 -5.68
C ILE A 147 1.47 -9.03 -4.20
N LEU A 148 0.22 -8.61 -3.93
CA LEU A 148 -0.29 -8.48 -2.57
C LEU A 148 -0.22 -9.79 -1.79
N SER A 149 -0.66 -10.89 -2.39
CA SER A 149 -0.59 -12.22 -1.76
C SER A 149 0.84 -12.59 -1.37
N LYS A 150 1.83 -12.30 -2.23
CA LYS A 150 3.25 -12.53 -1.92
C LYS A 150 3.78 -11.61 -0.82
N LEU A 151 3.36 -10.35 -0.77
CA LEU A 151 3.76 -9.41 0.26
C LEU A 151 3.23 -9.81 1.64
N VAL A 152 1.97 -10.25 1.72
CA VAL A 152 1.37 -10.77 2.96
C VAL A 152 2.16 -11.98 3.46
N GLN A 153 2.43 -12.96 2.59
CA GLN A 153 3.23 -14.13 2.95
C GLN A 153 4.64 -13.76 3.43
N ALA A 154 5.31 -12.82 2.76
CA ALA A 154 6.64 -12.36 3.16
C ALA A 154 6.62 -11.64 4.52
N LYS A 155 5.59 -10.84 4.79
CA LYS A 155 5.40 -10.13 6.07
C LYS A 155 5.18 -11.11 7.23
N GLU A 156 4.38 -12.15 7.01
CA GLU A 156 4.16 -13.21 8.01
C GLU A 156 5.47 -13.94 8.33
N LEU A 157 6.23 -14.35 7.32
CA LEU A 157 7.54 -15.01 7.50
C LEU A 157 8.54 -14.12 8.26
N LEU A 158 8.60 -12.82 7.93
CA LEU A 158 9.47 -11.88 8.63
C LEU A 158 9.06 -11.68 10.09
N LYS A 159 7.75 -11.60 10.36
CA LYS A 159 7.23 -11.49 11.72
C LYS A 159 7.61 -12.73 12.55
N GLU A 160 7.39 -13.93 12.01
CA GLU A 160 7.79 -15.18 12.66
C GLU A 160 9.30 -15.25 12.93
N TYR A 161 10.11 -14.78 11.98
CA TYR A 161 11.56 -14.70 12.15
C TYR A 161 11.95 -13.74 13.28
N VAL A 162 11.38 -12.54 13.30
CA VAL A 162 11.65 -11.54 14.34
C VAL A 162 11.23 -12.04 15.73
N ASP A 163 10.05 -12.64 15.85
CA ASP A 163 9.53 -13.16 17.11
C ASP A 163 10.41 -14.31 17.63
N ARG A 164 10.88 -15.19 16.74
CA ARG A 164 11.83 -16.25 17.07
C ARG A 164 13.16 -15.71 17.57
N GLU A 165 13.71 -14.69 16.91
CA GLU A 165 14.99 -14.08 17.32
C GLU A 165 14.86 -13.31 18.63
N LYS A 166 13.72 -12.66 18.89
CA LYS A 166 13.42 -12.06 20.21
C LYS A 166 13.38 -13.11 21.31
N LYS A 167 12.64 -14.21 21.12
CA LYS A 167 12.54 -15.31 22.08
C LYS A 167 13.91 -15.92 22.40
N LYS A 168 14.74 -16.19 21.38
CA LYS A 168 16.12 -16.69 21.58
C LYS A 168 16.99 -15.70 22.36
N ARG A 169 16.82 -14.40 22.17
CA ARG A 169 17.57 -13.37 22.92
C ARG A 169 17.12 -13.35 24.38
N GLU A 170 15.81 -13.42 24.63
CA GLU A 170 15.23 -13.50 25.97
C GLU A 170 15.73 -14.75 26.72
N GLU A 171 15.67 -15.93 26.08
CA GLU A 171 16.18 -17.19 26.66
C GLU A 171 17.68 -17.13 26.98
N ARG A 172 18.49 -16.47 26.13
CA ARG A 172 19.93 -16.25 26.38
C ARG A 172 20.21 -15.25 27.50
N SER A 173 19.29 -14.32 27.76
CA SER A 173 19.39 -13.40 28.90
C SER A 173 18.89 -14.02 30.22
N GLU A 174 18.13 -15.11 30.17
CA GLU A 174 17.47 -15.69 31.36
C GLU A 174 18.23 -16.82 32.09
N THR A 175 19.38 -17.34 31.62
CA THR A 175 20.18 -18.28 32.44
C THR A 175 21.70 -18.24 32.19
N PRO A 176 22.55 -18.47 33.23
CA PRO A 176 22.26 -19.27 34.43
C PRO A 176 22.26 -18.52 35.78
N LYS A 177 21.33 -18.91 36.65
CA LYS A 177 21.48 -18.77 38.12
C LYS A 177 22.73 -19.54 38.56
N PRO A 178 23.56 -19.01 39.48
CA PRO A 178 24.73 -19.73 39.97
C PRO A 178 24.28 -21.01 40.70
N ASN A 179 24.72 -22.17 40.22
CA ASN A 179 24.59 -23.42 40.98
C ASN A 179 25.41 -23.29 42.27
N GLU A 180 24.76 -23.45 43.43
CA GLU A 180 25.35 -23.44 44.78
C GLU A 180 26.37 -24.57 45.06
N ALA A 181 26.89 -25.24 44.03
CA ALA A 181 27.78 -26.39 44.18
C ALA A 181 29.28 -26.07 44.27
N VAL A 182 29.69 -24.79 44.19
CA VAL A 182 31.13 -24.41 44.16
C VAL A 182 31.68 -23.91 45.51
N THR A 183 30.87 -23.80 46.57
CA THR A 183 31.32 -23.30 47.90
C THR A 183 31.75 -24.38 48.90
N LYS A 184 32.15 -25.57 48.43
CA LYS A 184 32.67 -26.62 49.31
C LYS A 184 33.93 -27.28 48.76
N PHE A 185 35.01 -26.53 48.51
CA PHE A 185 36.34 -27.11 48.56
C PHE A 185 37.35 -26.09 49.10
N ASP A 186 38.08 -26.55 50.11
CA ASP A 186 39.35 -26.07 50.65
C ASP A 186 39.36 -24.89 51.63
N GLY A 187 39.17 -25.25 52.90
CA GLY A 187 39.50 -24.42 54.05
C GLY A 187 39.72 -25.24 55.33
N ASN A 188 40.39 -26.40 55.25
CA ASN A 188 40.87 -27.07 56.46
C ASN A 188 42.18 -27.82 56.22
N LEU A 189 43.30 -27.11 56.33
CA LEU A 189 44.58 -27.73 56.65
C LEU A 189 45.22 -26.99 57.83
N TYR A 190 45.03 -27.60 59.00
CA TYR A 190 45.92 -27.64 60.15
C TYR A 190 47.10 -26.64 60.21
N SER A 191 47.13 -25.82 61.26
CA SER A 191 48.38 -25.63 62.00
C SER A 191 48.13 -25.53 63.50
N ILE A 192 48.96 -26.29 64.20
CA ILE A 192 48.95 -26.63 65.61
C ILE A 192 49.62 -25.52 66.41
N ARG A 193 49.22 -25.43 67.70
CA ARG A 193 49.78 -24.64 68.80
C ARG A 193 51.31 -24.48 68.76
N HIS A 194 51.78 -23.28 69.12
CA HIS A 194 52.56 -23.07 70.36
C HIS A 194 52.56 -21.60 70.76
#